data_AF-A0A3M4M162-F1
#
_entry.id   AF-A0A3M4M162-F1
#
_cell.length_a   1.000
_cell.length_b   1.000
_cell.length_c   1.000
_cell.angle_alpha   90.00
_cell.angle_beta   90.00
_cell.angle_gamma   90.00
#
_symmetry.space_group_name_H-M   'P 1'
#
loop_
_entity.id
_entity.type
_entity.pdbx_description
1 polymer ?
#
loop_
_entity_poly.entity_id
_entity_poly.type
_entity_poly.pdbx_seq_one_letter_code
_entity_poly.pdbx_strand_id
1 'polypeptide(L)' 'MEMREMLIRIEEGTYGANWVVKLDEYPVTCRSWQEAKEFAERMKSRIDAPHSLPQLARRAVPERAAAPT' A
#
# COMPACT_ATOMS: atom_id res chain seq x y z
N MET A 1 -10.02 -12.48 0.22
CA MET A 1 -9.11 -11.41 -0.21
C MET A 1 -8.03 -11.36 0.84
N GLU A 2 -6.94 -12.08 0.60
CA GLU A 2 -5.79 -12.08 1.51
C GLU A 2 -5.21 -10.66 1.55
N MET A 3 -5.39 -9.98 2.67
CA MET A 3 -4.61 -8.79 2.98
C MET A 3 -3.17 -9.27 3.12
N ARG A 4 -2.35 -9.03 2.09
CA ARG A 4 -0.91 -9.28 2.20
C ARG A 4 -0.41 -8.41 3.35
N GLU A 5 -0.09 -9.05 4.48
CA GLU A 5 0.50 -8.40 5.63
C GLU A 5 1.86 -7.86 5.21
N MET A 6 1.92 -6.57 4.88
CA MET A 6 3.19 -5.92 4.56
C MET A 6 3.94 -5.68 5.88
N LEU A 7 5.11 -6.29 6.05
CA LEU A 7 5.89 -6.19 7.28
C LEU A 7 6.73 -4.91 7.27
N ILE A 8 6.33 -3.93 8.08
CA ILE A 8 7.07 -2.69 8.30
C ILE A 8 7.94 -2.85 9.56
N ARG A 9 9.26 -2.69 9.43
CA ARG A 9 10.21 -2.75 10.55
C ARG A 9 11.09 -1.51 10.56
N ILE A 10 11.39 -0.99 11.74
CA ILE A 10 12.32 0.11 11.92
C ILE A 10 13.60 -0.47 12.52
N GLU A 11 14.73 -0.23 11.87
CA GLU A 11 16.06 -0.68 12.29
C GLU A 11 17.01 0.53 12.37
N GLU A 12 18.01 0.43 13.25
CA GLU A 12 19.05 1.45 13.36
C GLU A 12 20.12 1.20 12.29
N GLY A 13 20.41 2.20 11.46
CA GLY A 13 21.36 2.07 10.36
C GLY A 13 22.79 1.90 10.85
N THR A 14 23.45 0.84 10.40
CA THR A 14 24.79 0.39 10.82
C THR A 14 25.94 1.33 10.45
N TYR A 15 25.71 2.36 9.62
CA TYR A 15 26.75 3.30 9.14
C TYR A 15 26.40 4.76 9.47
N GLY A 16 26.30 5.09 10.76
CA GLY A 16 26.43 6.47 11.25
C GLY A 16 25.15 7.26 11.52
N ALA A 17 24.13 6.61 12.12
CA ALA A 17 22.94 7.28 12.68
C ALA A 17 21.89 7.78 11.67
N ASN A 18 21.51 6.93 10.70
CA ASN A 18 20.27 7.11 9.95
C ASN A 18 19.32 5.96 10.29
N TRP A 19 18.06 6.27 10.59
CA TRP A 19 17.03 5.27 10.89
C TRP A 19 16.58 4.61 9.61
N VAL A 20 16.44 3.29 9.56
CA VAL A 20 16.04 2.58 8.35
C VAL A 20 14.67 1.94 8.57
N VAL A 21 13.70 2.29 7.75
CA VAL A 21 12.40 1.63 7.68
C VAL A 21 12.47 0.56 6.60
N LYS A 22 12.52 -0.72 6.98
CA LYS A 22 12.34 -1.84 6.05
C LYS A 22 10.85 -2.05 5.80
N LEU A 23 10.47 -1.88 4.55
CA LEU A 23 9.15 -2.21 4.02
C LEU A 23 9.27 -3.52 3.23
N ASP A 24 9.05 -4.66 3.90
CA ASP A 24 9.23 -5.98 3.30
C ASP A 24 10.68 -6.20 2.78
N GLU A 25 10.92 -6.06 1.47
CA GLU A 25 12.25 -6.10 0.85
C GLU A 25 12.85 -4.71 0.54
N TYR A 26 12.16 -3.63 0.86
CA TYR A 26 12.56 -2.26 0.50
C TYR A 26 13.05 -1.44 1.69
N PRO A 27 14.36 -1.23 1.86
CA PRO A 27 14.91 -0.38 2.91
C PRO A 27 14.79 1.11 2.56
N VAL A 28 14.21 1.91 3.45
CA VAL A 28 14.08 3.37 3.34
C VAL A 28 14.88 4.03 4.45
N THR A 29 15.84 4.88 4.10
CA THR A 29 16.63 5.65 5.09
C THR A 29 15.90 6.94 5.48
N CYS A 30 15.73 7.14 6.78
CA CYS A 30 15.14 8.31 7.43
C CYS A 30 16.20 9.03 8.27
N ARG A 31 16.06 10.35 8.38
CA ARG A 31 17.04 11.19 9.10
C ARG A 31 16.80 11.23 10.61
N SER A 32 15.69 10.66 11.08
CA SER A 32 15.28 10.68 12.49
C SER A 32 14.31 9.54 12.79
N TRP A 33 14.27 9.11 14.06
CA TRP A 33 13.35 8.07 14.52
C TRP A 33 11.88 8.48 14.33
N GLN A 34 11.58 9.74 14.62
CA GLN A 34 10.23 10.30 14.48
C GLN A 34 9.76 10.25 13.03
N GLU A 35 10.61 10.65 12.09
CA GLU A 35 10.35 10.57 10.64
C GLU A 35 10.14 9.11 10.20
N ALA A 36 10.97 8.18 10.70
CA ALA A 36 10.82 6.74 10.43
C ALA A 36 9.48 6.19 10.96
N LYS A 37 9.07 6.61 12.17
CA LYS A 37 7.80 6.21 12.79
C LYS A 37 6.60 6.75 12.02
N GLU A 38 6.59 8.05 11.70
CA GLU A 38 5.50 8.67 10.94
C GLU A 38 5.37 8.03 9.55
N PHE A 39 6.50 7.74 8.91
CA PHE A 39 6.50 7.04 7.62
C PHE A 39 5.91 5.63 7.74
N ALA A 40 6.31 4.86 8.77
CA ALA A 40 5.78 3.53 9.04
C ALA A 40 4.27 3.55 9.34
N GLU A 41 3.81 4.47 10.19
CA GLU A 41 2.39 4.65 10.53
C GLU A 41 1.56 5.01 9.30
N ARG A 42 2.06 5.92 8.45
CA ARG A 42 1.38 6.35 7.24
C ARG A 42 1.29 5.23 6.21
N MET A 43 2.33 4.41 6.09
CA MET A 43 2.30 3.22 5.25
C MET A 43 1.32 2.18 5.78
N LYS A 44 1.34 1.91 7.10
CA LYS A 44 0.40 1.00 7.76
C LYS A 44 -1.04 1.43 7.56
N SER A 45 -1.33 2.73 7.76
CA SER A 45 -2.65 3.30 7.52
C SER A 45 -3.10 3.17 6.07
N ARG A 46 -2.19 3.25 5.09
CA ARG A 46 -2.53 3.01 3.69
C ARG A 46 -2.81 1.55 3.40
N ILE A 47 -2.04 0.61 3.96
CA ILE A 47 -2.25 -0.83 3.76
C ILE A 47 -3.53 -1.31 4.45
N ASP A 48 -3.79 -0.80 5.65
CA ASP A 48 -4.98 -1.09 6.46
C ASP A 48 -6.23 -0.39 5.91
N ALA A 49 -6.06 0.76 5.26
CA ALA A 49 -7.18 1.46 4.66
C ALA A 49 -7.91 0.51 3.71
N PRO A 50 -9.24 0.40 3.83
CA PRO A 50 -10.04 -0.44 2.96
C PRO A 50 -9.90 0.09 1.53
N HIS A 51 -8.99 -0.51 0.77
CA HIS A 51 -8.87 -0.29 -0.65
C HIS A 51 -10.18 -0.78 -1.26
N SER A 52 -11.08 0.15 -1.55
CA SER A 52 -12.22 -0.14 -2.42
C SER A 52 -11.63 -0.42 -3.80
N LEU A 53 -11.24 -1.67 -4.05
CA LEU A 53 -11.06 -2.17 -5.39
C LEU A 53 -12.38 -1.86 -6.09
N PRO A 54 -12.39 -0.99 -7.13
CA PRO A 54 -13.62 -0.75 -7.87
C PRO A 54 -14.11 -2.12 -8.30
N GLN A 55 -15.28 -2.51 -7.80
CA GLN A 55 -15.91 -3.77 -8.14
C GLN A 55 -15.94 -3.81 -9.67
N LEU A 56 -15.12 -4.70 -10.22
CA LEU A 56 -15.04 -5.09 -11.60
C LEU A 56 -16.27 -4.66 -12.40
N ALA A 57 -16.04 -3.85 -13.43
CA ALA A 57 -16.74 -3.85 -14.71
C ALA A 57 -17.49 -5.17 -15.00
N ARG A 58 -18.65 -5.39 -14.37
CA ARG A 58 -19.52 -6.54 -14.58
C ARG A 58 -20.72 -6.04 -15.37
N ARG A 59 -20.51 -6.02 -16.69
CA ARG A 59 -21.53 -5.98 -17.74
C ARG A 59 -22.46 -4.76 -17.73
N ALA A 60 -22.06 -3.78 -18.52
CA ALA A 60 -23.00 -3.14 -19.44
C ALA A 60 -22.43 -3.29 -20.87
N VAL A 61 -22.55 -4.48 -21.45
CA VAL A 61 -22.80 -4.54 -22.90
C VAL A 61 -24.27 -4.21 -23.02
N PRO A 62 -24.67 -3.02 -23.51
CA PRO A 62 -26.01 -2.88 -24.04
C PRO A 62 -26.05 -3.80 -25.25
N GLU A 63 -26.73 -4.94 -25.11
CA GLU A 63 -27.20 -5.69 -26.26
C GLU A 63 -27.98 -4.68 -27.10
N ARG A 64 -27.41 -4.32 -28.25
CA ARG A 64 -28.05 -3.46 -29.23
C ARG A 64 -29.28 -4.24 -29.67
N ALA A 65 -30.41 -3.97 -29.02
CA ALA A 65 -31.71 -4.46 -29.42
C ALA A 65 -31.89 -4.08 -30.89
N ALA A 66 -31.62 -5.06 -31.73
CA ALA A 66 -31.97 -5.04 -33.13
C ALA A 66 -33.49 -4.88 -33.17
N ALA A 67 -33.94 -3.79 -33.78
CA ALA A 67 -35.30 -3.67 -34.24
C ALA A 67 -35.60 -4.81 -35.23
N PRO A 68 -36.77 -5.44 -35.14
CA PRO A 68 -37.42 -5.98 -36.33
C PRO A 68 -38.58 -5.05 -36.72
N THR A 69 -38.56 -4.69 -38.00
CA THR A 69 -39.69 -4.18 -38.78
C THR A 69 -40.67 -5.32 -39.06
#